data_AF-A0A4Y7QPZ4-F1
#
_entry.id   AF-A0A4Y7QPZ4-F1
#
_cell.length_a   1.000
_cell.length_b   1.000
_cell.length_c   1.000
_cell.angle_alpha   90.00
_cell.angle_beta   90.00
_cell.angle_gamma   90.00
#
_symmetry.space_group_name_H-M   'P 1'
#
loop_
_entity.id
_entity.type
_entity.pdbx_description
1 polymer ?
#
loop_
_entity_poly.entity_id
_entity_poly.type
_entity_poly.pdbx_seq_one_letter_code
_entity_poly.pdbx_strand_id
1 'polypeptide(L)' 'MTKEQHKYHVTFYLSNGKEISGRITHSDDINTSLEELNDMIKTKKTIQVPQLGIVIRTKYITHIEIIEVAA' A
#
# COMPACT_ATOMS: atom_id res chain seq x y z
N MET A 1 -14.76 -3.84 20.50
CA MET A 1 -14.62 -4.88 19.45
C MET A 1 -13.25 -4.69 18.81
N THR A 2 -12.36 -5.66 18.91
CA THR A 2 -11.08 -5.66 18.17
C THR A 2 -11.38 -5.84 16.70
N LYS A 3 -11.05 -4.85 15.86
CA LYS A 3 -11.11 -5.01 14.40
C LYS A 3 -10.22 -6.20 14.02
N GLU A 4 -10.69 -7.07 13.13
CA GLU A 4 -9.84 -8.12 12.57
C GLU A 4 -8.63 -7.48 11.90
N GLN A 5 -7.44 -8.03 12.15
CA GLN A 5 -6.20 -7.55 11.56
C GLN A 5 -5.83 -8.46 10.41
N HIS A 6 -5.73 -7.87 9.23
CA HIS A 6 -5.28 -8.54 8.02
C HIS A 6 -3.80 -8.26 7.79
N LYS A 7 -3.08 -9.28 7.31
CA LYS A 7 -1.70 -9.11 6.84
C LYS A 7 -1.70 -9.07 5.33
N TYR A 8 -1.12 -8.02 4.77
CA TYR A 8 -0.98 -7.84 3.34
C TYR A 8 0.48 -7.79 2.93
N HIS A 9 0.82 -8.43 1.82
CA HIS A 9 2.01 -8.09 1.06
C HIS A 9 1.62 -7.01 0.06
N VAL A 10 2.23 -5.82 0.17
CA VAL A 10 2.00 -4.70 -0.74
C VAL A 10 3.24 -4.47 -1.57
N THR A 11 3.06 -4.30 -2.87
CA THR A 11 4.12 -3.98 -3.84
C THR A 11 3.77 -2.72 -4.60
N PHE A 12 4.69 -1.76 -4.63
CA PHE A 12 4.63 -0.53 -5.42
C PHE A 12 5.58 -0.64 -6.60
N TYR A 13 5.05 -0.58 -7.82
CA TYR A 13 5.82 -0.60 -9.05
C TYR A 13 6.11 0.84 -9.51
N LEU A 14 7.38 1.20 -9.65
CA LEU A 14 7.80 2.57 -9.95
C LEU A 14 8.17 2.76 -11.44
N SER A 15 8.00 3.98 -11.94
CA SER A 15 8.26 4.35 -13.33
C SER A 15 9.72 4.18 -13.79
N ASN A 16 10.65 3.98 -12.85
CA ASN A 16 12.06 3.69 -13.13
C ASN A 16 12.37 2.18 -13.15
N GLY A 17 11.34 1.32 -13.16
CA GLY A 17 11.48 -0.13 -13.14
C GLY A 17 11.86 -0.71 -11.77
N LYS A 18 11.94 0.12 -10.71
CA LYS A 18 12.15 -0.38 -9.35
C LYS A 18 10.83 -0.78 -8.71
N GLU A 19 10.93 -1.72 -7.79
CA GLU A 19 9.83 -2.19 -6.97
C GLU A 19 10.14 -1.94 -5.50
N ILE A 20 9.12 -1.57 -4.74
CA ILE A 20 9.20 -1.47 -3.29
C ILE A 20 8.09 -2.32 -2.73
N SER A 21 8.42 -3.36 -1.98
CA SER A 21 7.44 -4.27 -1.40
C SER A 21 7.70 -4.55 0.07
N GLY A 22 6.65 -5.01 0.75
CA GLY A 22 6.77 -5.55 2.09
C GLY A 22 5.43 -5.89 2.72
N ARG A 23 5.50 -6.38 3.96
CA ARG A 23 4.33 -6.81 4.71
C ARG A 23 3.80 -5.67 5.57
N ILE A 24 2.50 -5.45 5.49
CA ILE A 24 1.78 -4.51 6.36
C ILE A 24 0.67 -5.24 7.10
N THR A 25 0.36 -4.76 8.29
CA THR A 25 -0.82 -5.18 9.05
C THR A 25 -1.82 -4.03 9.01
N HIS A 26 -3.02 -4.29 8.50
CA HIS A 26 -4.09 -3.30 8.41
C HIS A 26 -5.39 -3.84 9.00
N SER A 27 -6.26 -2.96 9.48
CA SER A 27 -7.52 -3.35 10.12
C SER A 27 -8.71 -3.41 9.18
N ASP A 28 -8.50 -3.02 7.93
CA ASP A 28 -9.54 -2.90 6.91
C ASP A 28 -9.26 -3.94 5.83
N ASP A 29 -10.31 -4.39 5.15
CA ASP A 29 -10.22 -5.43 4.14
C ASP A 29 -9.47 -4.95 2.88
N ILE A 30 -9.24 -5.86 1.95
CA ILE A 30 -8.44 -5.59 0.75
C ILE A 30 -9.07 -4.52 -0.16
N ASN A 31 -10.40 -4.48 -0.28
CA ASN A 31 -11.07 -3.53 -1.17
C ASN A 31 -11.01 -2.13 -0.59
N THR A 32 -11.30 -2.00 0.71
CA THR A 32 -11.18 -0.73 1.43
C THR A 32 -9.75 -0.21 1.37
N SER A 33 -8.75 -1.07 1.59
CA SER A 33 -7.33 -0.71 1.52
C SER A 33 -6.92 -0.22 0.11
N LEU A 34 -7.44 -0.86 -0.94
CA LEU A 34 -7.19 -0.44 -2.33
C LEU A 34 -7.83 0.91 -2.65
N GLU A 35 -9.06 1.16 -2.20
CA GLU A 35 -9.74 2.44 -2.38
C GLU A 35 -8.99 3.58 -1.69
N GLU A 36 -8.59 3.39 -0.43
CA GLU A 36 -7.82 4.38 0.32
C GLU A 36 -6.48 4.70 -0.36
N LEU A 37 -5.76 3.68 -0.83
CA LEU A 37 -4.51 3.87 -1.56
C LEU A 37 -4.74 4.61 -2.88
N ASN A 38 -5.78 4.27 -3.63
CA ASN A 38 -6.13 4.92 -4.88
C ASN A 38 -6.46 6.41 -4.66
N ASP A 39 -7.25 6.73 -3.65
CA ASP A 39 -7.58 8.09 -3.28
C ASP A 39 -6.33 8.87 -2.83
N MET A 40 -5.45 8.23 -2.07
CA MET A 40 -4.17 8.84 -1.68
C MET A 40 -3.27 9.12 -2.88
N ILE A 41 -3.20 8.23 -3.87
CA ILE A 41 -2.41 8.45 -5.09
C ILE A 41 -2.95 9.65 -5.87
N LYS A 42 -4.28 9.78 -5.99
CA LYS A 42 -4.94 10.86 -6.74
C LYS A 42 -4.83 12.21 -6.04
N THR A 43 -4.95 12.23 -4.71
CA THR A 43 -5.08 13.48 -3.94
C THR A 43 -3.76 13.98 -3.36
N LYS A 44 -2.80 13.09 -3.07
CA LYS A 44 -1.54 13.43 -2.41
C LYS A 44 -0.38 13.43 -3.41
N LYS A 45 0.59 14.34 -3.20
CA LYS A 45 1.87 14.34 -3.94
C LYS A 45 2.82 13.24 -3.45
N THR A 46 2.66 12.81 -2.22
CA THR A 46 3.51 11.83 -1.53
C THR A 46 2.67 10.93 -0.65
N ILE A 47 3.01 9.65 -0.64
CA ILE A 47 2.47 8.66 0.28
C ILE A 47 3.58 8.26 1.24
N GLN A 48 3.25 8.23 2.52
CA GLN A 48 4.10 7.65 3.55
C GLN A 48 3.53 6.27 3.86
N VAL A 49 4.37 5.25 3.86
CA VAL A 49 3.99 3.91 4.31
C VAL A 49 4.88 3.58 5.50
N PRO A 50 4.50 3.99 6.73
CA PRO A 50 5.38 3.91 7.90
C PRO A 50 5.82 2.49 8.23
N GLN A 51 4.93 1.51 8.02
CA GLN A 51 5.23 0.09 8.27
C GLN A 51 6.32 -0.46 7.34
N LEU A 52 6.53 0.16 6.17
CA LEU A 52 7.61 -0.15 5.25
C LEU A 52 8.81 0.79 5.41
N GLY A 53 8.72 1.82 6.25
CA GLY A 53 9.78 2.82 6.43
C GLY A 53 10.03 3.68 5.20
N ILE A 54 9.04 3.88 4.32
CA ILE A 54 9.22 4.55 3.03
C ILE A 54 8.34 5.79 2.86
N VAL A 55 8.85 6.71 2.04
CA VAL A 55 8.10 7.85 1.49
C VAL A 55 8.25 7.82 -0.03
N ILE A 56 7.12 7.72 -0.74
CA ILE A 56 7.10 7.64 -2.21
C ILE A 56 6.34 8.85 -2.77
N ARG A 57 6.87 9.47 -3.83
CA ARG A 57 6.11 10.45 -4.61
C ARG A 57 5.13 9.72 -5.54
N THR A 58 3.86 10.06 -5.45
CA THR A 58 2.75 9.36 -6.14
C THR A 58 2.92 9.36 -7.65
N LYS A 59 3.45 10.44 -8.24
CA LYS A 59 3.73 10.54 -9.67
C LYS A 59 4.69 9.47 -10.24
N TYR A 60 5.43 8.78 -9.38
CA TYR A 60 6.33 7.69 -9.79
C TYR A 60 5.70 6.31 -9.65
N ILE A 61 4.55 6.19 -8.98
CA ILE A 61 3.83 4.92 -8.85
C ILE A 61 3.09 4.67 -10.16
N THR A 62 3.31 3.50 -10.76
CA THR A 62 2.64 3.08 -11.99
C THR A 62 1.52 2.08 -11.68
N HIS A 63 1.80 1.14 -10.78
CA HIS A 63 0.88 0.09 -10.37
C HIS A 63 1.08 -0.20 -8.88
N ILE A 64 0.03 -0.71 -8.25
CA ILE A 64 0.05 -1.24 -6.89
C ILE A 64 -0.55 -2.64 -6.93
N GLU A 65 0.07 -3.55 -6.21
CA GLU A 65 -0.44 -4.90 -5.97
C GLU A 65 -0.56 -5.10 -4.46
N ILE A 66 -1.67 -5.71 -4.05
CA ILE A 66 -1.95 -6.06 -2.64
C ILE A 66 -2.40 -7.51 -2.63
N ILE A 67 -1.73 -8.32 -1.83
CA ILE A 67 -2.04 -9.74 -1.67
C ILE A 67 -2.23 -10.01 -0.18
N GLU A 68 -3.38 -10.53 0.20
CA GLU A 68 -3.59 -11.03 1.56
C GLU A 68 -2.70 -12.25 1.78
N VAL A 69 -1.91 -12.23 2.86
CA VAL A 69 -1.03 -13.34 3.23
C VAL A 69 -1.56 -13.99 4.49
N ALA A 70 -1.66 -15.32 4.45
CA ALA A 70 -2.05 -16.10 5.62
C ALA A 70 -1.14 -15.77 6.81
N ALA A 71 -1.77 -15.61 7.98
CA ALA A 71 -1.14 -15.11 9.20
C ALA A 71 -0.01 -15.99 9.74
#